data_AF-A0A0L6X2D8-F1
#
_entry.id   AF-A0A0L6X2D8-F1
#
_cell.length_a   1.000
_cell.length_b   1.000
_cell.length_c   1.000
_cell.angle_alpha   90.00
_cell.angle_beta   90.00
_cell.angle_gamma   90.00
#
_symmetry.space_group_name_H-M   'P 1'
#
loop_
_entity.id
_entity.type
_entity.pdbx_description
1 polymer ?
#
loop_
_entity_poly.entity_id
_entity_poly.type
_entity_poly.pdbx_seq_one_letter_code
_entity_poly.pdbx_strand_id
1 'polypeptide(L)'
;MQPLPKSIPVYSIDGMPIKAGAINFMVDLVLCYWNHAECAVFAVTSLGRQDMILGFTWLCEHNSEVDWTKGEVTMSRCPWKCSACVAEDREEHWT
;
A
#
# COMPACT_ATOMS: atom_id res chain seq x y z
N MET A 1 -1.12 9.36 15.01
CA MET A 1 -1.41 10.36 13.96
C MET A 1 -0.64 11.62 14.27
N GLN A 2 0.11 12.13 13.29
CA GLN A 2 0.93 13.33 13.40
C GLN A 2 0.43 14.39 12.41
N PRO A 3 0.18 15.63 12.84
CA PRO A 3 -0.25 16.71 11.95
C PRO A 3 0.90 17.13 11.03
N LEU A 4 0.55 17.49 9.80
CA LEU A 4 1.48 18.06 8.83
C LEU A 4 1.67 19.56 9.08
N PRO A 5 2.90 20.09 9.00
CA PRO A 5 3.14 21.53 9.06
C PRO A 5 2.45 22.32 7.93
N LYS A 6 2.26 21.66 6.78
CA LYS A 6 1.55 22.21 5.62
C LYS A 6 0.64 21.13 5.03
N SER A 7 -0.62 21.46 4.83
CA SER A 7 -1.60 20.57 4.22
C SER A 7 -1.22 20.23 2.77
N ILE A 8 -1.43 18.98 2.36
CA ILE A 8 -1.17 18.53 0.99
C ILE A 8 -2.50 18.57 0.22
N PRO A 9 -2.65 19.42 -0.81
CA PRO A 9 -3.85 19.41 -1.64
C PRO A 9 -3.87 18.15 -2.50
N VAL A 10 -5.03 17.49 -2.55
CA VAL A 10 -5.25 16.28 -3.37
C VAL A 10 -6.28 16.61 -4.44
N TYR A 11 -5.92 16.25 -5.67
CA TYR A 11 -6.76 16.43 -6.85
C TYR A 11 -7.09 15.06 -7.43
N SER A 12 -8.31 14.90 -7.93
CA SER A 12 -8.69 13.75 -8.74
C SER A 12 -7.93 13.75 -10.07
N ILE A 13 -8.04 12.66 -10.83
CA ILE A 13 -7.43 12.56 -12.18
C ILE A 13 -7.93 13.66 -13.12
N ASP A 14 -9.16 14.14 -12.93
CA ASP A 14 -9.76 15.25 -13.69
C ASP A 14 -9.27 16.64 -13.22
N GLY A 15 -8.34 16.69 -12.27
CA GLY A 15 -7.78 17.94 -11.72
C GLY A 15 -8.66 18.65 -10.70
N MET A 16 -9.83 18.08 -10.35
CA MET A 16 -10.73 18.68 -9.37
C MET A 16 -10.30 18.33 -7.94
N PRO A 17 -10.44 19.24 -6.96
CA PRO A 17 -10.17 18.92 -5.56
C PRO A 17 -11.03 17.73 -5.09
N ILE A 18 -10.44 16.80 -4.34
CA ILE A 18 -11.23 15.72 -3.75
C ILE A 18 -12.19 16.27 -2.70
N LYS A 19 -13.41 15.72 -2.61
CA LYS A 19 -14.42 16.17 -1.63
C LYS A 19 -13.96 16.05 -0.18
N ALA A 20 -13.05 15.12 0.10
CA ALA A 20 -12.47 14.92 1.42
C ALA A 20 -11.55 16.08 1.88
N GLY A 21 -11.18 16.99 0.97
CA GLY A 21 -10.27 18.09 1.25
C GLY A 21 -8.80 17.68 1.26
N ALA A 22 -7.96 18.58 1.74
CA ALA A 22 -6.51 18.37 1.82
C ALA A 22 -6.12 17.36 2.91
N ILE A 23 -5.00 16.67 2.72
CA ILE A 23 -4.40 15.82 3.75
C ILE A 23 -3.75 16.72 4.79
N ASN A 24 -4.09 16.48 6.06
CA ASN A 24 -3.56 17.23 7.20
C ASN A 24 -2.77 16.36 8.18
N PHE A 25 -2.85 15.03 8.06
CA PHE A 25 -2.26 14.10 9.01
C PHE A 25 -1.56 12.95 8.30
N MET A 26 -0.48 12.48 8.93
CA MET A 26 0.19 11.24 8.61
C MET A 26 0.04 10.25 9.77
N VAL A 27 0.14 8.96 9.49
CA VAL A 27 0.09 7.91 10.51
C VAL A 27 1.02 6.76 10.14
N ASP A 28 1.79 6.27 11.10
CA ASP A 28 2.53 5.02 11.00
C ASP A 28 1.55 3.86 11.18
N LEU A 29 1.50 2.95 10.22
CA LEU A 29 0.70 1.73 10.26
C LEU A 29 1.58 0.52 9.96
N VAL A 30 1.16 -0.62 10.50
CA VAL A 30 1.66 -1.91 10.03
C VAL A 30 0.72 -2.38 8.92
N LEU A 31 1.21 -2.42 7.69
CA LEU A 31 0.51 -2.99 6.54
C LEU A 31 0.71 -4.50 6.56
N CYS A 32 -0.39 -5.26 6.66
CA CYS A 32 -0.37 -6.72 6.58
C CYS A 32 -1.19 -7.17 5.37
N TYR A 33 -0.59 -8.00 4.51
CA TYR A 33 -1.25 -8.60 3.36
C TYR A 33 -0.62 -9.96 3.06
N TRP A 34 -1.38 -11.06 3.22
CA TRP A 34 -0.86 -12.42 3.10
C TRP A 34 0.39 -12.66 3.96
N ASN A 35 1.49 -13.10 3.34
CA ASN A 35 2.80 -13.31 3.94
C ASN A 35 3.66 -12.04 3.92
N HIS A 36 3.07 -10.85 3.76
CA HIS A 36 3.77 -9.58 3.78
C HIS A 36 3.34 -8.74 4.98
N ALA A 37 4.32 -8.18 5.68
CA ALA A 37 4.12 -7.21 6.73
C ALA A 37 5.22 -6.14 6.67
N GLU A 38 4.85 -4.87 6.80
CA GLU A 38 5.81 -3.77 6.90
C GLU A 38 5.26 -2.58 7.71
N CYS A 39 6.16 -1.79 8.28
CA CYS A 39 5.81 -0.49 8.84
C CYS A 39 5.90 0.58 7.75
N ALA A 40 4.79 1.27 7.48
CA ALA A 40 4.73 2.32 6.46
C ALA A 40 3.97 3.55 6.96
N VAL A 41 4.31 4.71 6.40
CA VAL A 41 3.68 6.00 6.70
C VAL A 41 2.56 6.26 5.69
N PHE A 42 1.35 6.51 6.19
CA PHE A 42 0.17 6.78 5.39
C PHE A 42 -0.33 8.20 5.57
N ALA A 43 -0.77 8.81 4.47
CA ALA A 43 -1.54 10.03 4.48
C ALA A 43 -3.02 9.73 4.82
N VAL A 44 -3.57 10.49 5.76
CA VAL A 44 -4.97 10.31 6.19
C VAL A 44 -5.89 11.21 5.36
N THR A 45 -6.86 10.58 4.68
CA THR A 45 -7.94 11.25 3.97
C THR A 45 -9.19 10.37 3.91
N SER A 46 -10.35 10.95 3.59
CA SER A 46 -11.57 10.19 3.37
C SER A 46 -11.56 9.57 1.97
N LEU A 47 -11.46 8.25 1.91
CA LEU A 47 -11.36 7.46 0.67
C LEU A 47 -12.71 6.94 0.14
N GLY A 48 -13.82 7.20 0.84
CA GLY A 48 -15.13 6.70 0.42
C GLY A 48 -15.33 5.24 0.81
N ARG A 49 -15.30 4.32 -0.16
CA ARG A 49 -15.56 2.88 0.08
C ARG A 49 -14.30 2.06 0.37
N GLN A 50 -13.13 2.64 0.09
CA GLN A 50 -11.84 2.00 0.23
C GLN A 50 -11.26 2.30 1.61
N ASP A 51 -10.63 1.31 2.24
CA ASP A 51 -9.95 1.52 3.52
C ASP A 51 -8.55 2.11 3.34
N MET A 52 -7.88 1.76 2.24
CA MET A 52 -6.49 2.13 1.97
C MET A 52 -6.22 2.17 0.46
N ILE A 53 -5.30 3.04 0.04
CA ILE A 53 -4.75 3.05 -1.32
C ILE A 53 -3.22 2.92 -1.21
N LEU A 54 -2.68 1.92 -1.91
CA LEU A 54 -1.24 1.78 -2.12
C LEU A 54 -0.88 2.40 -3.46
N GLY A 55 0.05 3.36 -3.43
CA GLY A 55 0.43 4.13 -4.60
C GLY A 55 1.38 3.38 -5.53
N PHE A 56 1.65 3.98 -6.69
CA PHE A 56 2.60 3.46 -7.67
C PHE A 56 4.01 3.29 -7.11
N THR A 57 4.47 4.21 -6.25
CA THR A 57 5.80 4.11 -5.61
C THR A 57 5.92 2.85 -4.76
N TRP A 58 4.87 2.49 -4.03
CA TRP A 58 4.81 1.26 -3.25
C TRP A 58 4.88 0.02 -4.15
N LEU A 59 4.14 0.03 -5.27
CA LEU A 59 4.17 -1.05 -6.26
C LEU A 59 5.54 -1.20 -6.92
N CYS A 60 6.23 -0.09 -7.25
CA CYS A 60 7.57 -0.13 -7.82
C CYS A 60 8.62 -0.66 -6.83
N GLU A 61 8.50 -0.33 -5.56
CA GLU A 61 9.43 -0.78 -4.53
C GLU A 61 9.37 -2.30 -4.33
N HIS A 62 8.16 -2.87 -4.40
CA HIS A 62 7.94 -4.30 -4.27
C HIS A 62 8.05 -5.05 -5.61
N ASN A 63 7.87 -4.36 -6.74
CA ASN A 63 7.82 -4.95 -8.07
C ASN A 63 6.96 -6.24 -8.11
N SER A 64 5.79 -6.16 -7.48
CA SER A 64 4.87 -7.28 -7.32
C SER A 64 4.25 -7.71 -8.64
N GLU A 65 3.84 -8.97 -8.71
CA GLU A 65 3.05 -9.49 -9.83
C GLU A 65 1.58 -9.21 -9.58
N VAL A 66 0.86 -8.70 -10.59
CA VAL A 66 -0.57 -8.38 -10.49
C VAL A 66 -1.36 -9.28 -11.43
N ASP A 67 -2.22 -10.11 -10.86
CA ASP A 67 -3.25 -10.84 -11.60
C ASP A 67 -4.51 -9.98 -11.69
N TRP A 68 -4.65 -9.26 -12.81
CA TRP A 68 -5.80 -8.40 -13.07
C TRP A 68 -7.13 -9.15 -13.24
N THR A 69 -7.09 -10.44 -13.58
CA THR A 69 -8.30 -11.24 -13.78
C THR A 69 -8.90 -11.63 -12.43
N LYS A 70 -8.05 -11.98 -11.46
CA LYS A 70 -8.45 -12.31 -10.09
C LYS A 70 -8.53 -11.10 -9.17
N GLY A 71 -7.87 -10.00 -9.53
CA GLY A 71 -7.72 -8.84 -8.66
C GLY A 71 -6.75 -9.09 -7.50
N GLU A 72 -5.72 -9.91 -7.74
CA GLU A 72 -4.76 -10.33 -6.72
C GLU A 72 -3.37 -9.73 -7.00
N VAL A 73 -2.65 -9.41 -5.93
CA VAL A 73 -1.24 -9.03 -5.98
C VAL A 73 -0.42 -10.11 -5.29
N THR A 74 0.63 -10.60 -5.94
CA THR A 74 1.57 -11.57 -5.39
C THR A 74 2.85 -10.86 -4.96
N MET A 75 3.20 -10.99 -3.68
CA MET A 75 4.39 -10.38 -3.09
C MET A 75 5.64 -11.26 -3.30
N SER A 76 6.02 -11.50 -4.56
CA SER A 76 7.17 -12.35 -4.90
C SER A 76 8.53 -11.72 -4.58
N ARG A 77 8.57 -10.40 -4.35
CA ARG A 77 9.76 -9.64 -3.97
C ARG A 77 9.41 -8.63 -2.89
N CYS A 78 10.26 -8.54 -1.86
CA CYS A 78 10.12 -7.56 -0.80
C CYS A 78 11.49 -6.96 -0.46
N PRO A 79 11.56 -5.65 -0.15
CA PRO A 79 12.70 -5.07 0.54
C PRO A 79 12.97 -5.74 1.89
N TRP A 80 14.22 -5.67 2.34
CA TRP A 80 14.66 -6.18 3.65
C TRP A 80 13.93 -5.60 4.86
N LYS A 81 13.30 -4.42 4.71
CA LYS A 81 12.47 -3.78 5.74
C LYS A 81 11.11 -4.47 5.95
N CYS A 82 10.70 -5.34 5.02
CA CYS A 82 9.45 -6.08 5.12
C CYS A 82 9.68 -7.30 6.01
N SER A 83 9.01 -7.35 7.14
CA SER A 83 9.36 -8.24 8.25
C SER A 83 8.83 -9.67 8.09
N ALA A 84 7.95 -9.94 7.11
CA ALA A 84 7.25 -11.22 7.00
C ALA A 84 7.39 -11.97 5.65
N CYS A 85 8.11 -11.46 4.65
CA CYS A 85 8.23 -12.14 3.36
C CYS A 85 9.20 -13.33 3.44
N VAL A 86 8.79 -14.41 4.10
CA VAL A 86 9.40 -15.72 3.91
C VAL A 86 8.67 -16.34 2.74
N ALA A 87 9.40 -16.57 1.64
CA ALA A 87 8.89 -17.28 0.49
C ALA A 87 8.23 -18.58 0.97
N GLU A 88 6.95 -18.78 0.64
CA GLU A 88 6.43 -20.14 0.56
C GLU A 88 7.18 -20.77 -0.60
N ASP A 89 8.30 -21.41 -0.28
CA ASP A 89 8.97 -22.33 -1.18
C ASP A 89 7.91 -23.37 -1.56
N ARG A 90 7.57 -23.44 -2.84
CA ARG A 90 6.72 -24.48 -3.40
C ARG A 90 7.49 -25.79 -3.25
N GLU A 91 7.34 -26.43 -2.10
CA GLU A 91 7.66 -27.83 -1.92
C GLU A 91 6.57 -28.66 -2.61
N GLU A 92 6.58 -28.64 -3.95
CA GLU A 92 5.75 -29.54 -4.75
C GLU A 92 6.55 -30.80 -5.12
N HIS A 93 6.27 -31.85 -4.35
CA HIS A 93 6.30 -33.28 -4.70
C HIS A 93 7.65 -33.96 -4.93
N TRP A 94 8.13 -34.64 -3.87
CA TRP A 94 8.71 -35.98 -4.01
C TRP A 94 7.61 -37.03 -3.83
N THR A 95 7.16 -37.63 -4.94
CA THR A 95 6.79 -39.06 -5.05
C THR A 95 6.76 -39.45 -6.52
#